data_AF-A0A8J7XVR9-F1
#
_entry.id   AF-A0A8J7XVR9-F1
#
_cell.length_a   1.000
_cell.length_b   1.000
_cell.length_c   1.000
_cell.angle_alpha   90.00
_cell.angle_beta   90.00
_cell.angle_gamma   90.00
#
_symmetry.space_group_name_H-M   'P 1'
#
loop_
_entity.id
_entity.type
_entity.pdbx_description
1 polymer ?
#
loop_
_entity_poly.entity_id
_entity_poly.type
_entity_poly.pdbx_seq_one_letter_code
_entity_poly.pdbx_strand_id
1 'polypeptide(L)'
;LFETERATFQTGFEIRYFTPGSLRQLFEGAGFEVVRILGKPVFLSRVPRERAHDLLRDKKVFDRILELELQFCDNPNLIGFAGHLEIAGKKV
;
A
#
# COMPACT_ATOMS: atom_id res chain seq x y z
N LEU A 1 -5.41 -1.65 14.61
CA LEU A 1 -5.36 -3.06 14.19
C LEU A 1 -6.57 -3.32 13.31
N PHE A 2 -6.38 -3.76 12.06
CA PHE A 2 -7.47 -4.27 11.23
C PHE A 2 -7.56 -5.78 11.51
N GLU A 3 -8.63 -6.22 12.16
CA GLU A 3 -8.78 -7.61 12.66
C GLU A 3 -9.22 -8.61 11.59
N THR A 4 -9.41 -8.21 10.34
CA THR A 4 -9.81 -9.14 9.27
C THR A 4 -8.84 -9.10 8.10
N GLU A 5 -7.95 -10.09 8.02
CA GLU A 5 -7.13 -10.38 6.84
C GLU A 5 -7.98 -10.81 5.62
N ARG A 6 -9.31 -10.84 5.72
CA ARG A 6 -10.22 -11.33 4.68
C ARG A 6 -11.46 -10.45 4.57
N ALA A 7 -11.94 -10.25 3.35
CA ALA A 7 -13.28 -9.73 3.08
C ALA A 7 -13.97 -10.59 2.02
N THR A 8 -15.23 -10.94 2.27
CA THR A 8 -16.09 -11.62 1.30
C THR A 8 -17.05 -10.59 0.71
N PHE A 9 -17.09 -10.51 -0.61
CA PHE A 9 -17.96 -9.59 -1.33
C PHE A 9 -19.28 -10.28 -1.68
N GLN A 10 -20.37 -9.50 -1.82
CA GLN A 10 -21.71 -10.02 -2.13
C GLN A 10 -21.75 -10.84 -3.43
N THR A 11 -20.85 -10.55 -4.35
CA THR A 11 -20.62 -11.27 -5.62
C THR A 11 -19.91 -12.62 -5.46
N GLY A 12 -19.57 -13.03 -4.24
CA GLY A 12 -19.04 -14.36 -3.92
C GLY A 12 -17.52 -14.52 -3.98
N PHE A 13 -16.76 -13.46 -4.25
CA PHE A 13 -15.30 -13.52 -4.20
C PHE A 13 -14.74 -13.08 -2.83
N GLU A 14 -13.67 -13.76 -2.40
CA GLU A 14 -12.92 -13.43 -1.18
C GLU A 14 -11.62 -12.71 -1.55
N ILE A 15 -11.33 -11.62 -0.84
CA ILE A 15 -10.05 -10.93 -0.91
C ILE A 15 -9.31 -11.18 0.40
N ARG A 16 -8.05 -11.58 0.31
CA ARG A 16 -7.13 -11.60 1.44
C ARG A 16 -6.29 -10.32 1.46
N TYR A 17 -6.29 -9.63 2.59
CA TYR A 17 -5.43 -8.48 2.85
C TYR A 17 -4.15 -8.91 3.54
N PHE A 18 -3.11 -8.11 3.36
CA PHE A 18 -1.83 -8.31 4.02
C PHE A 18 -1.44 -7.07 4.80
N THR A 19 -0.88 -7.30 5.98
CA THR A 19 -0.04 -6.29 6.64
C THR A 19 1.36 -6.34 6.02
N PRO A 20 2.18 -5.29 6.19
CA PRO A 20 3.59 -5.37 5.78
C PRO A 20 4.32 -6.58 6.37
N GLY A 21 4.01 -6.93 7.62
CA GLY A 21 4.58 -8.09 8.31
C GLY A 21 4.11 -9.42 7.71
N SER A 22 2.80 -9.62 7.51
CA SER A 22 2.29 -10.87 6.95
C SER A 22 2.65 -11.06 5.47
N LEU A 23 2.80 -9.97 4.71
CA LEU A 23 3.32 -10.01 3.34
C LEU A 23 4.80 -10.43 3.29
N ARG A 24 5.62 -9.87 4.19
CA ARG A 24 7.03 -10.26 4.34
C ARG A 24 7.16 -11.75 4.67
N GLN A 25 6.44 -12.22 5.68
CA GLN A 25 6.46 -13.61 6.10
C GLN A 25 6.05 -14.56 4.97
N LEU A 26 5.07 -14.17 4.14
CA LEU A 26 4.67 -14.95 2.98
C LEU A 26 5.82 -15.11 1.97
N PHE A 27 6.54 -14.03 1.66
CA PHE A 27 7.66 -14.07 0.71
C PHE A 27 8.87 -14.85 1.25
N GLU A 28 9.25 -14.59 2.50
CA GLU A 28 10.35 -15.28 3.17
C GLU A 28 10.06 -16.79 3.31
N GLY A 29 8.82 -17.14 3.66
CA GLY A 29 8.37 -18.54 3.72
C GLY A 29 8.34 -19.25 2.36
N ALA A 30 8.25 -18.50 1.26
CA ALA A 30 8.37 -19.01 -0.10
C ALA A 30 9.82 -19.07 -0.63
N GLY A 31 10.81 -18.76 0.20
CA GLY A 31 12.23 -18.82 -0.15
C GLY A 31 12.77 -17.59 -0.88
N PHE A 32 12.06 -16.46 -0.83
CA PHE A 32 12.54 -15.19 -1.37
C PHE A 32 13.26 -14.38 -0.30
N GLU A 33 14.36 -13.73 -0.68
CA GLU A 33 14.94 -12.63 0.07
C GLU A 33 14.11 -11.37 -0.19
N VAL A 34 13.47 -10.81 0.84
CA VAL A 34 12.67 -9.59 0.70
C VAL A 34 13.58 -8.36 0.68
N VAL A 35 13.67 -7.73 -0.50
CA VAL A 35 14.51 -6.55 -0.74
C VAL A 35 13.86 -5.28 -0.20
N ARG A 36 12.56 -5.07 -0.47
CA ARG A 36 11.82 -3.88 0.01
C ARG A 36 10.31 -4.11 0.02
N ILE A 37 9.62 -3.32 0.83
CA ILE A 37 8.15 -3.19 0.83
C ILE A 37 7.83 -1.69 0.79
N LEU A 38 6.97 -1.30 -0.16
CA LEU A 38 6.50 0.07 -0.33
C LEU A 38 4.98 0.15 -0.15
N GLY A 39 4.48 1.28 0.32
CA GLY A 39 3.06 1.63 0.34
C GLY A 39 2.67 2.52 -0.84
N LYS A 40 1.52 2.26 -1.47
CA LYS A 40 1.00 3.09 -2.57
C LYS A 40 -0.53 3.21 -2.63
N PRO A 41 -1.06 4.44 -2.77
CA PRO A 41 -0.54 5.66 -2.15
C PRO A 41 -0.68 5.60 -0.62
N VAL A 42 0.23 6.24 0.10
CA VAL A 42 0.25 6.37 1.56
C VAL A 42 -0.72 7.44 2.04
N PHE A 43 -0.67 8.65 1.47
CA PHE A 43 -1.47 9.78 1.93
C PHE A 43 -2.76 9.95 1.13
N LEU A 44 -2.67 9.85 -0.20
CA LEU A 44 -3.82 10.06 -1.08
C LEU A 44 -4.94 9.04 -0.83
N SER A 45 -4.60 7.83 -0.38
CA SER A 45 -5.57 6.78 0.02
C SER A 45 -6.41 7.17 1.24
N ARG A 46 -5.98 8.18 2.01
CA ARG A 46 -6.69 8.71 3.18
C ARG A 46 -7.57 9.91 2.84
N VAL A 47 -7.46 10.44 1.63
CA VAL A 47 -8.30 11.53 1.13
C VAL A 47 -9.57 10.95 0.51
N PRO A 48 -10.77 11.49 0.80
CA PRO A 48 -11.99 11.08 0.11
C PRO A 48 -11.83 11.14 -1.40
N ARG A 49 -12.26 10.09 -2.11
CA ARG A 49 -12.00 9.88 -3.54
C ARG A 49 -12.35 11.09 -4.41
N GLU A 50 -13.51 11.70 -4.17
CA GLU A 50 -13.99 12.91 -4.86
C GLU A 50 -12.95 14.04 -4.76
N ARG A 51 -12.47 14.34 -3.54
CA ARG A 51 -11.45 15.36 -3.28
C ARG A 51 -10.08 14.98 -3.84
N ALA A 52 -9.71 13.71 -3.76
CA ALA A 52 -8.46 13.23 -4.35
C ALA A 52 -8.43 13.51 -5.85
N HIS A 53 -9.53 13.25 -6.57
CA HIS A 53 -9.62 13.54 -8.00
C HIS A 53 -9.46 15.03 -8.31
N ASP A 54 -10.04 15.92 -7.51
CA ASP A 54 -9.88 17.37 -7.70
C ASP A 54 -8.44 17.83 -7.44
N LEU A 55 -7.80 17.34 -6.39
CA LEU A 55 -6.39 17.67 -6.08
C LEU A 55 -5.43 17.25 -7.20
N LEU A 56 -5.68 16.11 -7.84
CA LEU A 56 -4.83 15.60 -8.93
C LEU A 56 -4.99 16.37 -10.25
N ARG A 57 -5.99 17.25 -10.39
CA ARG A 57 -6.18 18.07 -11.61
C ARG A 57 -5.25 19.28 -11.65
N ASP A 58 -4.84 19.80 -10.50
CA ASP A 58 -3.86 20.88 -10.42
C ASP A 58 -2.44 20.31 -10.44
N LYS A 59 -1.64 20.70 -11.43
CA LYS A 59 -0.27 20.18 -11.61
C LYS A 59 0.62 20.46 -10.39
N LYS A 60 0.55 21.67 -9.81
CA LYS A 60 1.42 22.04 -8.67
C LYS A 60 1.06 21.23 -7.43
N VAL A 61 -0.25 21.03 -7.22
CA VAL A 61 -0.75 20.19 -6.12
C VAL A 61 -0.35 18.73 -6.34
N PHE A 62 -0.52 18.21 -7.55
CA PHE A 62 -0.09 16.87 -7.94
C PHE A 62 1.40 16.66 -7.66
N ASP A 63 2.26 17.56 -8.14
CA ASP A 63 3.71 17.46 -7.98
C ASP A 63 4.09 17.40 -6.49
N ARG A 64 3.42 18.21 -5.65
CA ARG A 64 3.67 18.22 -4.20
C ARG A 64 3.17 16.96 -3.50
N ILE A 65 2.02 16.42 -3.91
CA ILE A 65 1.52 15.14 -3.40
C ILE A 65 2.49 14.03 -3.80
N LEU A 66 2.93 14.00 -5.06
CA LEU A 66 3.88 13.01 -5.55
C LEU A 66 5.20 13.06 -4.77
N GLU A 67 5.72 14.25 -4.48
CA GLU A 67 6.91 14.43 -3.65
C GLU A 67 6.74 13.81 -2.25
N LEU A 68 5.61 14.08 -1.59
CA LEU A 68 5.31 13.49 -0.28
C LEU A 68 5.16 11.97 -0.36
N GLU A 69 4.43 11.47 -1.36
CA GLU A 69 4.25 10.02 -1.57
C GLU A 69 5.61 9.34 -1.77
N LEU A 70 6.48 9.89 -2.63
CA LEU A 70 7.82 9.35 -2.87
C LEU A 70 8.72 9.44 -1.63
N GLN A 71 8.58 10.48 -0.81
CA GLN A 71 9.36 10.65 0.40
C GLN A 71 9.02 9.62 1.50
N PHE A 72 7.77 9.14 1.54
CA PHE A 72 7.28 8.31 2.65
C PHE A 72 6.78 6.93 2.23
N CYS A 73 6.87 6.56 0.94
CA CYS A 73 6.39 5.28 0.44
C CYS A 73 7.15 4.06 0.99
N ASP A 74 8.30 4.23 1.63
CA ASP A 74 9.08 3.15 2.26
C ASP A 74 9.15 3.25 3.79
N ASN A 75 8.46 4.24 4.39
CA ASN A 75 8.51 4.45 5.83
C ASN A 75 7.72 3.34 6.56
N PRO A 76 8.37 2.49 7.38
CA PRO A 76 7.73 1.33 7.98
C PRO A 76 6.57 1.67 8.92
N ASN A 77 6.55 2.90 9.46
CA ASN A 77 5.47 3.38 10.33
C ASN A 77 4.25 3.86 9.55
N LEU A 78 4.37 4.10 8.24
CA LEU A 78 3.32 4.70 7.41
C LEU A 78 2.76 3.73 6.37
N ILE A 79 3.57 2.83 5.81
CA ILE A 79 3.14 1.96 4.70
C ILE A 79 1.96 1.04 5.05
N GLY A 80 1.76 0.72 6.33
CA GLY A 80 0.60 -0.05 6.79
C GLY A 80 -0.75 0.67 6.60
N PHE A 81 -0.74 1.98 6.36
CA PHE A 81 -1.93 2.77 6.06
C PHE A 81 -2.17 2.98 4.56
N ALA A 82 -1.24 2.53 3.71
CA ALA A 82 -1.35 2.72 2.28
C ALA A 82 -2.50 1.89 1.69
N GLY A 83 -3.05 2.36 0.56
CA GLY A 83 -4.13 1.64 -0.14
C GLY A 83 -3.68 0.27 -0.66
N HIS A 84 -2.40 0.14 -1.02
CA HIS A 84 -1.77 -1.10 -1.47
C HIS A 84 -0.35 -1.20 -0.95
N LEU A 85 0.14 -2.43 -0.86
CA LEU A 85 1.55 -2.74 -0.64
C LEU A 85 2.17 -3.25 -1.93
N GLU A 86 3.40 -2.81 -2.20
CA GLU A 86 4.28 -3.37 -3.22
C GLU A 86 5.45 -4.04 -2.52
N ILE A 87 5.81 -5.24 -2.93
CA ILE A 87 6.95 -5.98 -2.37
C ILE A 87 7.85 -6.44 -3.51
N ALA A 88 9.16 -6.24 -3.33
CA ALA A 88 10.17 -6.80 -4.22
C ALA A 88 10.93 -7.90 -3.47
N GLY A 89 10.91 -9.11 -4.04
CA GLY A 89 11.65 -10.26 -3.54
C GLY A 89 12.63 -10.77 -4.58
N LYS A 90 13.81 -11.20 -4.14
CA LYS A 90 14.82 -11.87 -4.96
C LYS A 90 14.74 -13.36 -4.69
N LYS A 91 14.59 -14.16 -5.75
CA LYS A 91 14.67 -15.61 -5.63
C LYS A 91 16.13 -16.00 -5.41
N VAL A 92 16.37 -16.77 -4.36
CA VAL A 92 17.69 -17.37 -4.06
C VAL A 92 17.83 -18.68 -4.82
#